data_AF-A0ABD5KDJ0-F1
#
_entry.id   AF-A0ABD5KDJ0-F1
#
_cell.length_a   1.000
_cell.length_b   1.000
_cell.length_c   1.000
_cell.angle_alpha   90.00
_cell.angle_beta   90.00
_cell.angle_gamma   90.00
#
_symmetry.space_group_name_H-M   'P 1'
#
loop_
_entity.id
_entity.type
_entity.pdbx_description
1 polymer ?
#
loop_
_entity_poly.entity_id
_entity_poly.type
_entity_poly.pdbx_seq_one_letter_code
_entity_poly.pdbx_strand_id
1 'polypeptide(L)'
;MSMKGIYLKEFNQASWDSFSELFEELGQKMDPAWVERARLQGIPPDISRVLLCEMGEYAFEWMAKDIPALGDQSPAVYLETEEGEQALRTAIMRMPR
;
A
#
# COMPACT_ATOMS: atom_id res chain seq x y z
N MET A 1 -4.01 -5.51 -21.37
CA MET A 1 -4.09 -5.99 -19.98
C MET A 1 -3.65 -4.82 -19.11
N SER A 2 -4.46 -4.36 -18.16
CA SER A 2 -4.09 -3.22 -17.29
C SER A 2 -3.06 -3.63 -16.24
N MET A 3 -2.28 -2.69 -15.72
CA MET A 3 -1.32 -2.97 -14.62
C MET A 3 -2.03 -3.55 -13.40
N LYS A 4 -3.19 -2.99 -13.03
CA LYS A 4 -4.08 -3.55 -12.00
C LYS A 4 -4.38 -5.04 -12.22
N GLY A 5 -4.73 -5.44 -13.45
CA GLY A 5 -5.02 -6.84 -13.77
C GLY A 5 -3.82 -7.78 -13.68
N ILE A 6 -2.61 -7.30 -14.00
CA ILE A 6 -1.37 -8.07 -13.85
C ILE A 6 -1.10 -8.34 -12.37
N TYR A 7 -1.12 -7.29 -11.55
CA TYR A 7 -0.86 -7.42 -10.11
C TYR A 7 -1.91 -8.24 -9.37
N LEU A 8 -3.19 -8.12 -9.75
CA LEU A 8 -4.27 -8.93 -9.19
C LEU A 8 -4.05 -10.42 -9.47
N LYS A 9 -3.65 -10.77 -10.70
CA LYS A 9 -3.40 -12.17 -11.08
C LYS A 9 -2.25 -12.80 -10.28
N GLU A 10 -1.29 -11.98 -9.86
CA GLU A 10 -0.13 -12.41 -9.09
C GLU A 10 -0.35 -12.30 -7.58
N PHE A 11 -1.51 -11.79 -7.14
CA PHE A 11 -1.81 -11.59 -5.73
C PHE A 11 -1.85 -12.94 -4.99
N ASN A 12 -1.15 -12.98 -3.86
CA ASN A 12 -1.14 -14.10 -2.95
C ASN A 12 -1.24 -13.56 -1.52
N GLN A 13 -2.37 -13.84 -0.86
CA GLN A 13 -2.65 -13.35 0.49
C GLN A 13 -1.54 -13.75 1.48
N ALA A 14 -1.10 -15.01 1.48
CA ALA A 14 -0.06 -15.49 2.39
C ALA A 14 1.27 -14.76 2.20
N SER A 15 1.62 -14.41 0.96
CA SER A 15 2.83 -13.63 0.65
C SER A 15 2.72 -12.21 1.19
N TRP A 16 1.54 -11.59 1.07
CA TRP A 16 1.28 -10.27 1.66
C TRP A 16 1.32 -10.31 3.19
N ASP A 17 0.68 -11.30 3.81
CA ASP A 17 0.64 -11.44 5.26
C ASP A 17 2.06 -11.54 5.82
N SER A 18 2.86 -12.48 5.32
CA SER A 18 4.28 -12.65 5.72
C SER A 18 5.13 -11.41 5.46
N PHE A 19 4.86 -10.67 4.39
CA PHE A 19 5.56 -9.42 4.09
C PHE A 19 5.17 -8.30 5.07
N SER A 20 3.88 -8.16 5.37
CA SER A 20 3.34 -7.11 6.23
C SER A 20 3.71 -7.31 7.71
N GLU A 21 3.88 -8.57 8.14
CA GLU A 21 4.35 -8.94 9.48
C GLU A 21 5.72 -8.35 9.81
N LEU A 22 6.60 -8.19 8.80
CA LEU A 22 7.93 -7.57 8.96
C LEU A 22 7.85 -6.13 9.49
N PHE A 23 6.69 -5.49 9.35
CA PHE A 23 6.46 -4.11 9.75
C PHE A 23 5.63 -3.97 11.03
N GLU A 24 5.24 -5.07 11.68
CA GLU A 24 4.43 -5.01 12.91
C GLU A 24 5.15 -4.28 14.05
N GLU A 25 6.38 -4.68 14.36
CA GLU A 25 7.16 -4.06 15.43
C GLU A 25 7.51 -2.59 15.14
N LEU A 26 7.78 -2.27 13.87
CA LEU A 26 8.06 -0.89 13.43
C LEU A 26 6.78 -0.05 13.49
N GLY A 27 5.65 -0.62 13.09
CA GLY A 27 4.34 0.01 13.10
C GLY A 27 3.90 0.44 14.50
N GLN A 28 4.25 -0.34 15.54
CA GLN A 28 3.95 0.02 16.94
C GLN A 28 4.67 1.29 17.41
N LYS A 29 5.78 1.67 16.77
CA LYS A 29 6.58 2.86 17.11
C LYS A 29 6.23 4.07 16.24
N MET A 30 5.32 3.93 15.30
CA MET A 30 4.92 5.02 14.41
C MET A 30 4.21 6.14 15.17
N ASP A 31 4.33 7.35 14.65
CA ASP A 31 3.57 8.50 15.16
C ASP A 31 2.06 8.23 15.04
N PRO A 32 1.30 8.25 16.16
CA PRO A 32 -0.14 8.09 16.13
C PRO A 32 -0.86 9.08 15.22
N ALA A 33 -0.30 10.27 15.00
CA ALA A 33 -0.86 11.27 14.08
C ALA A 33 -0.85 10.78 12.63
N TRP A 34 0.19 10.04 12.23
CA TRP A 34 0.26 9.46 10.88
C TRP A 34 -0.74 8.31 10.71
N VAL A 35 -0.87 7.45 11.72
CA VAL A 35 -1.85 6.35 11.72
C VAL A 35 -3.27 6.90 11.61
N GLU A 36 -3.59 7.93 12.39
CA GLU A 36 -4.92 8.55 12.35
C GLU A 36 -5.18 9.25 11.00
N ARG A 37 -4.17 9.94 10.44
CA ARG A 37 -4.28 10.54 9.11
C ARG A 37 -4.55 9.49 8.04
N ALA A 38 -3.85 8.35 8.06
CA ALA A 38 -4.07 7.27 7.10
C ALA A 38 -5.48 6.70 7.20
N ARG A 39 -5.98 6.52 8.43
CA ARG A 39 -7.37 6.10 8.69
C ARG A 39 -8.39 7.09 8.11
N LEU A 40 -8.19 8.38 8.32
CA LEU A 40 -9.07 9.43 7.78
C LEU A 40 -9.05 9.50 6.25
N GLN A 41 -7.95 9.10 5.62
CA GLN A 41 -7.84 8.97 4.16
C GLN A 41 -8.37 7.64 3.61
N GLY A 42 -8.88 6.76 4.47
CA GLY A 42 -9.43 5.46 4.05
C GLY A 42 -8.36 4.45 3.63
N ILE A 43 -7.10 4.64 4.02
CA ILE A 43 -6.03 3.70 3.69
C ILE A 43 -6.13 2.50 4.64
N PRO A 44 -6.17 1.25 4.12
CA PRO A 44 -6.20 0.06 4.96
C PRO A 44 -5.05 0.02 5.99
N PRO A 45 -5.27 -0.49 7.21
CA PRO A 45 -4.25 -0.48 8.28
C PRO A 45 -2.97 -1.26 7.93
N ASP A 46 -3.09 -2.35 7.19
CA ASP A 46 -1.96 -3.15 6.72
C ASP A 46 -1.12 -2.40 5.68
N ILE A 47 -1.78 -1.80 4.69
CA ILE A 47 -1.13 -1.01 3.63
C ILE A 47 -0.47 0.24 4.22
N SER A 48 -1.19 1.00 5.05
CA SER A 48 -0.67 2.22 5.67
C SER A 48 0.53 1.95 6.57
N ARG A 49 0.52 0.86 7.36
CA ARG A 49 1.66 0.44 8.18
C ARG A 49 2.91 0.23 7.33
N VAL A 50 2.79 -0.57 6.26
CA VAL A 50 3.91 -0.85 5.37
C VAL A 50 4.45 0.45 4.75
N LEU A 51 3.57 1.24 4.13
CA LEU A 51 3.99 2.46 3.45
C LEU A 51 4.61 3.47 4.42
N LEU A 52 3.99 3.71 5.58
CA LEU A 52 4.51 4.67 6.54
C LEU A 52 5.83 4.20 7.18
N CYS A 53 6.06 2.89 7.33
CA CYS A 53 7.35 2.38 7.76
C CYS A 53 8.44 2.52 6.68
N GLU A 54 8.11 2.31 5.40
CA GLU A 54 9.07 2.37 4.29
C GLU A 54 9.42 3.81 3.88
N MET A 55 8.44 4.70 3.82
CA MET A 55 8.62 6.06 3.27
C MET A 55 8.17 7.19 4.20
N GLY A 56 7.74 6.88 5.43
CA GLY A 56 7.30 7.90 6.39
C GLY A 56 6.13 8.72 5.87
N GLU A 57 6.07 9.99 6.24
CA GLU A 57 4.99 10.91 5.83
C GLU A 57 4.87 11.07 4.29
N TYR A 58 5.93 10.78 3.52
CA TYR A 58 5.88 10.79 2.07
C TYR A 58 4.84 9.81 1.49
N ALA A 59 4.44 8.79 2.25
CA ALA A 59 3.37 7.87 1.88
C ALA A 59 2.08 8.61 1.45
N PHE A 60 1.71 9.69 2.13
CA PHE A 60 0.49 10.44 1.78
C PHE A 60 0.61 11.15 0.43
N GLU A 61 1.79 11.67 0.09
CA GLU A 61 2.02 12.23 -1.23
C GLU A 61 2.04 11.14 -2.29
N TRP A 62 2.70 10.02 -2.01
CA TRP A 62 2.78 8.89 -2.93
C TRP A 62 1.39 8.33 -3.26
N MET A 63 0.49 8.24 -2.28
CA MET A 63 -0.90 7.81 -2.46
C MET A 63 -1.71 8.70 -3.43
N ALA A 64 -1.34 9.97 -3.56
CA ALA A 64 -2.02 10.94 -4.41
C ALA A 64 -1.37 11.14 -5.79
N LYS A 65 -0.13 10.68 -5.99
CA LYS A 65 0.61 10.83 -7.25
C LYS A 65 0.25 9.73 -8.24
N ASP A 66 0.24 10.06 -9.52
CA ASP A 66 0.16 9.06 -10.58
C ASP A 66 1.49 8.29 -10.65
N ILE A 67 1.42 6.96 -10.54
CA ILE A 67 2.60 6.11 -10.50
C ILE A 67 2.67 5.30 -11.78
N PRO A 68 3.75 5.41 -12.58
CA PRO A 68 3.89 4.67 -13.83
C PRO A 68 3.79 3.15 -13.66
N ALA A 69 4.33 2.61 -12.56
CA ALA A 69 4.22 1.18 -12.24
C ALA A 69 2.77 0.73 -11.99
N LEU A 70 1.87 1.64 -11.62
CA LEU A 70 0.43 1.39 -11.48
C LEU A 70 -0.35 1.73 -12.75
N GLY A 71 0.32 1.88 -13.89
CA GLY A 71 -0.32 2.26 -15.15
C GLY A 71 -0.76 3.72 -15.16
N ASP A 72 0.07 4.60 -14.61
CA ASP A 72 -0.18 6.05 -14.49
C ASP A 72 -1.46 6.38 -13.70
N GLN A 73 -1.78 5.55 -12.70
CA GLN A 73 -2.87 5.77 -11.76
C GLN A 73 -2.32 6.01 -10.37
N SER A 74 -3.06 6.77 -9.57
CA SER A 74 -2.73 6.92 -8.16
C SER A 74 -3.07 5.66 -7.34
N PRO A 75 -2.29 5.33 -6.31
CA PRO A 75 -2.60 4.24 -5.39
C PRO A 75 -3.97 4.39 -4.71
N ALA A 76 -4.44 5.63 -4.49
CA ALA A 76 -5.76 5.89 -3.94
C ALA A 76 -6.89 5.32 -4.82
N VAL A 77 -6.76 5.38 -6.15
CA VAL A 77 -7.74 4.78 -7.09
C VAL A 77 -7.81 3.26 -6.94
N TYR A 78 -6.71 2.61 -6.57
CA TYR A 78 -6.71 1.16 -6.34
C TYR A 78 -7.52 0.80 -5.09
N LEU A 79 -7.60 1.67 -4.09
CA LEU A 79 -8.34 1.43 -2.85
C LEU A 79 -9.87 1.51 -3.00
N GLU A 80 -10.39 1.94 -4.15
CA GLU A 80 -11.84 2.05 -4.39
C GLU A 80 -12.53 0.68 -4.50
N THR A 81 -11.77 -0.42 -4.63
CA THR A 81 -12.29 -1.77 -4.87
C THR A 81 -11.41 -2.81 -4.19
N GLU A 82 -11.99 -3.91 -3.71
CA GLU A 82 -11.25 -5.02 -3.10
C GLU A 82 -10.16 -5.58 -4.02
N GLU A 83 -10.48 -5.82 -5.30
CA GLU A 83 -9.51 -6.26 -6.31
C GLU A 83 -8.35 -5.28 -6.50
N GLY A 84 -8.65 -3.98 -6.41
CA GLY A 84 -7.62 -2.94 -6.50
C GLY A 84 -6.73 -2.91 -5.27
N GLU A 85 -7.26 -3.12 -4.07
CA GLU A 85 -6.42 -3.25 -2.88
C GLU A 85 -5.48 -4.44 -2.99
N GLN A 86 -5.97 -5.60 -3.45
CA GLN A 86 -5.16 -6.79 -3.67
C GLN A 86 -4.05 -6.54 -4.70
N ALA A 87 -4.38 -5.87 -5.82
CA ALA A 87 -3.39 -5.45 -6.80
C ALA A 87 -2.35 -4.47 -6.21
N LEU A 88 -2.79 -3.54 -5.36
CA LEU A 88 -1.90 -2.58 -4.72
C LEU A 88 -0.94 -3.26 -3.75
N ARG A 89 -1.41 -4.23 -2.96
CA ARG A 89 -0.56 -5.06 -2.09
C ARG A 89 0.56 -5.74 -2.88
N THR A 90 0.24 -6.36 -4.03
CA THR A 90 1.25 -6.95 -4.91
C THR A 90 2.24 -5.91 -5.44
N ALA A 91 1.78 -4.73 -5.83
CA ALA A 91 2.64 -3.67 -6.32
C ALA A 91 3.59 -3.14 -5.24
N ILE A 92 3.11 -2.98 -4.00
CA ILE A 92 3.91 -2.55 -2.84
C ILE A 92 5.02 -3.57 -2.55
N MET A 93 4.73 -4.87 -2.58
CA MET A 93 5.75 -5.91 -2.40
C MET A 93 6.87 -5.89 -3.45
N ARG A 94 6.67 -5.20 -4.58
CA ARG A 94 7.63 -5.05 -5.69
C ARG A 94 8.39 -3.73 -5.64
N MET A 95 8.12 -2.86 -4.68
CA MET A 95 8.88 -1.63 -4.52
C MET A 95 10.35 -1.94 -4.21
N PRO A 96 11.30 -1.26 -4.85
CA PRO A 96 12.69 -1.32 -4.42
C PRO A 96 12.83 -0.70 -3.04
N ARG A 97 13.63 -1.35 -2.19
CA ARG A 97 13.95 -0.93 -0.82
C ARG A 97 15.38 -0.41 -0.73
#